data_AF-A0A2H9T2H6-F1
#
_entry.id   AF-A0A2H9T2H6-F1
#
_cell.length_a   1.000
_cell.length_b   1.000
_cell.length_c   1.000
_cell.angle_alpha   90.00
_cell.angle_beta   90.00
_cell.angle_gamma   90.00
#
_symmetry.space_group_name_H-M   'P 1'
#
loop_
_entity.id
_entity.type
_entity.pdbx_description
1 polymer ?
#
loop_
_entity_poly.entity_id
_entity_poly.type
_entity_poly.pdbx_seq_one_letter_code
_entity_poly.pdbx_strand_id
1 'polypeptide(L)' 'MNLNMKLLKCYICLTSTLLIEDVDECEVNMCQNGGVCENTPGSYYCKCPMGWTGKHCQDGE' A
#
# COMPACT_ATOMS: atom_id res chain seq x y z
N MET A 1 -4.51 -12.23 -16.17
CA MET A 1 -4.61 -12.32 -14.69
C MET A 1 -5.76 -11.42 -14.27
N ASN A 2 -6.79 -11.97 -13.62
CA ASN A 2 -8.10 -11.36 -13.47
C ASN A 2 -8.07 -10.22 -12.43
N LEU A 3 -8.51 -9.01 -12.78
CA LEU A 3 -8.57 -7.84 -11.87
C LEU A 3 -9.39 -8.11 -10.59
N ASN A 4 -10.32 -9.07 -10.64
CA ASN A 4 -11.09 -9.52 -9.47
C ASN A 4 -10.25 -10.23 -8.40
N MET A 5 -9.07 -10.77 -8.74
CA MET A 5 -8.22 -11.50 -7.80
C MET A 5 -7.26 -10.59 -7.01
N LYS A 6 -7.05 -9.34 -7.46
CA LYS A 6 -6.27 -8.33 -6.71
C LYS A 6 -7.06 -7.81 -5.49
N LEU A 7 -8.37 -7.65 -5.61
CA LEU A 7 -9.24 -7.20 -4.51
C LEU A 7 -9.48 -8.27 -3.43
N LEU A 8 -9.30 -9.55 -3.76
CA LEU A 8 -9.46 -10.65 -2.79
C LEU A 8 -8.30 -10.73 -1.79
N LYS A 9 -7.13 -10.16 -2.12
CA LYS A 9 -6.01 -10.01 -1.19
C LYS A 9 -6.28 -8.91 -0.15
N CYS A 10 -7.14 -7.95 -0.44
CA CYS A 10 -7.42 -6.78 0.40
C CYS A 10 -8.12 -7.08 1.75
N TYR A 11 -8.54 -8.32 2.01
CA TYR A 11 -9.44 -8.67 3.11
C TYR A 11 -8.85 -9.52 4.24
N ILE A 12 -7.59 -9.97 4.16
CA ILE A 12 -7.11 -11.01 5.07
C ILE A 12 -5.99 -10.50 5.98
N CYS A 13 -6.40 -9.79 7.03
CA CYS A 13 -5.55 -9.50 8.20
C CYS A 13 -6.05 -10.18 9.50
N LEU A 14 -7.10 -11.02 9.48
CA LEU A 14 -7.80 -11.39 10.73
C LEU A 14 -8.20 -12.86 10.92
N THR A 15 -7.70 -13.84 10.15
CA THR A 15 -8.14 -15.23 10.33
C THR A 15 -6.99 -16.21 10.53
N SER A 16 -7.00 -16.86 11.71
CA SER A 16 -6.02 -17.72 12.37
C SER A 16 -5.59 -19.01 11.65
N THR A 17 -5.45 -19.03 10.33
CA THR A 17 -5.03 -20.22 9.57
C THR A 17 -3.90 -19.90 8.59
N LEU A 18 -2.84 -20.69 8.72
CA LEU A 18 -1.57 -20.73 8.00
C LEU A 18 -1.65 -20.27 6.53
N LEU A 19 -1.40 -18.99 6.28
CA LEU A 19 -0.76 -18.40 5.09
C LEU A 19 -0.60 -16.89 5.40
N ILE A 20 0.59 -16.49 5.84
CA ILE A 20 0.92 -15.09 6.12
C ILE A 20 1.42 -14.47 4.80
N GLU A 21 0.57 -14.44 3.77
CA GLU A 21 0.90 -13.65 2.59
C GLU A 21 0.54 -12.20 2.87
N ASP A 22 1.57 -11.37 2.87
CA ASP A 22 1.43 -9.92 2.92
C ASP A 22 0.79 -9.39 1.64
N VAL A 23 -0.06 -8.38 1.79
CA VAL A 23 -0.70 -7.72 0.65
C VAL A 23 0.20 -6.60 0.22
N ASP A 24 0.69 -6.65 -1.02
CA ASP A 24 1.45 -5.52 -1.56
C ASP A 24 0.50 -4.38 -1.95
N GLU A 25 0.30 -3.42 -1.05
CA GLU A 25 -0.54 -2.25 -1.35
C GLU A 25 0.08 -1.29 -2.37
N CYS A 26 1.38 -1.40 -2.66
CA CYS A 26 2.07 -0.56 -3.63
C CYS A 26 1.68 -0.89 -5.08
N GLU A 27 1.11 -2.07 -5.34
CA GLU A 27 0.55 -2.46 -6.64
C GLU A 27 -0.56 -1.54 -7.16
N VAL A 28 -1.16 -0.73 -6.29
CA VAL A 28 -2.27 0.18 -6.62
C VAL A 28 -1.80 1.63 -6.85
N ASN A 29 -0.49 1.90 -6.71
CA ASN A 29 0.11 3.24 -6.87
C ASN A 29 -0.60 4.33 -6.06
N MET A 30 -0.57 4.21 -4.74
CA MET A 30 -1.30 5.12 -3.85
C MET A 30 -0.54 6.37 -3.40
N CYS A 31 0.78 6.40 -3.58
CA CYS A 31 1.58 7.57 -3.26
C CYS A 31 1.44 8.62 -4.37
N GLN A 32 1.15 9.86 -3.97
CA GLN A 32 0.95 11.00 -4.84
C GLN A 32 2.25 11.81 -4.98
N ASN A 33 2.25 12.76 -5.92
CA ASN A 33 3.29 13.78 -6.05
C ASN A 33 4.73 13.24 -6.16
N GLY A 34 4.89 12.07 -6.78
CA GLY A 34 6.20 11.43 -6.95
C GLY A 34 6.71 10.69 -5.72
N GLY A 35 5.86 10.43 -4.73
CA GLY A 35 6.18 9.57 -3.60
C GLY A 35 6.50 8.13 -4.01
N VAL A 36 7.48 7.54 -3.35
CA VAL A 36 7.87 6.14 -3.57
C VAL A 36 7.13 5.27 -2.55
N CYS A 37 6.37 4.29 -3.02
CA CYS A 37 5.69 3.35 -2.14
C CYS A 37 6.64 2.25 -1.67
N GLU A 38 6.64 1.98 -0.37
CA GLU A 38 7.35 0.86 0.23
C GLU A 38 6.33 -0.02 0.98
N ASN A 39 6.22 -1.28 0.54
CA ASN A 39 5.35 -2.26 1.15
C ASN A 39 5.95 -2.79 2.47
N THR A 40 5.10 -3.03 3.46
CA THR A 40 5.50 -3.51 4.80
C THR A 40 4.54 -4.59 5.28
N PRO A 41 4.94 -5.47 6.21
CA PRO A 41 4.03 -6.49 6.72
C PRO A 41 2.75 -5.89 7.33
N GLY A 42 1.61 -6.09 6.67
CA GLY A 42 0.28 -5.60 7.04
C GLY A 42 -0.01 -4.12 6.76
N SER A 43 0.85 -3.43 6.00
CA SER A 43 0.68 -2.01 5.64
C SER A 43 1.66 -1.57 4.55
N TYR A 44 1.65 -0.30 4.19
CA TYR A 44 2.69 0.34 3.39
C TYR A 44 3.05 1.70 4.01
N TYR A 45 4.12 2.29 3.49
CA TYR A 45 4.41 3.70 3.71
C TYR A 45 4.84 4.38 2.40
N CYS A 46 4.51 5.66 2.27
CA CYS A 46 4.95 6.48 1.15
C CYS A 46 6.14 7.34 1.58
N LYS A 47 7.28 7.16 0.89
CA LYS A 47 8.43 8.05 1.00
C LYS A 47 8.17 9.32 0.20
N CYS A 48 7.85 10.40 0.90
CA CYS A 48 7.51 11.66 0.25
C CYS A 48 8.75 12.45 -0.21
N PRO A 49 8.68 13.08 -1.39
CA PRO A 49 9.70 14.04 -1.82
C PRO A 49 9.69 15.28 -0.91
N MET A 50 10.74 16.09 -1.01
CA MET A 50 10.83 17.36 -0.30
C MET A 50 9.62 18.26 -0.64
N GLY A 51 9.01 18.87 0.38
CA GLY A 51 7.83 19.72 0.23
C GLY A 51 6.48 18.98 0.27
N TRP A 52 6.47 17.64 0.35
CA TRP A 52 5.25 16.84 0.45
C TRP A 52 5.18 16.03 1.74
N THR A 53 3.97 15.91 2.28
CA THR A 53 3.66 15.22 3.53
C THR A 53 2.30 14.51 3.45
N GLY A 54 1.91 13.84 4.53
CA GLY A 54 0.68 13.04 4.59
C GLY A 54 0.90 11.58 4.17
N LYS A 55 -0.07 10.71 4.50
CA LYS A 55 0.03 9.26 4.29
C LYS A 55 0.30 8.87 2.84
N HIS A 56 -0.22 9.65 1.90
CA HIS A 56 -0.06 9.46 0.46
C HIS A 56 0.76 10.56 -0.18
N CYS A 57 1.52 11.35 0.59
CA CYS A 57 2.24 12.52 0.07
C CYS A 57 1.29 13.54 -0.61
N GLN A 58 0.04 13.63 -0.16
CA GLN A 58 -0.99 14.47 -0.78
C GLN A 58 -0.96 15.94 -0.31
N ASP A 59 -0.28 16.22 0.80
CA ASP A 59 -0.26 17.55 1.42
C ASP A 59 1.06 18.25 1.08
N GLY A 60 1.00 19.35 0.33
CA GLY A 60 2.18 20.11 -0.11
C GLY A 60 2.24 21.51 0.49
N GLU A 61 3.44 21.97 0.81
CA GLU A 61 3.77 23.38 1.12
C GLU A 61 4.43 24.10 -0.06
#